data_AF-A0A7C7EIW0-F1
#
_entry.id   AF-A0A7C7EIW0-F1
#
_cell.length_a   1.000
_cell.length_b   1.000
_cell.length_c   1.000
_cell.angle_alpha   90.00
_cell.angle_beta   90.00
_cell.angle_gamma   90.00
#
_symmetry.space_group_name_H-M   'P 1'
#
loop_
_entity.id
_entity.type
_entity.pdbx_description
1 polymer ?
#
loop_
_entity_poly.entity_id
_entity_poly.type
_entity_poly.pdbx_seq_one_letter_code
_entity_poly.pdbx_strand_id
1 'polypeptide(L)'
;MAKHIRTCCFIDCYRGSLPVKINYEYKLIEIIKNLITNLYVTHFISGMEIGFEQLIAEIVVKLKGKHPNITLEGVLPYEDFTIEWNEDQRDKYYSLMEKIDKETLLQYHYTKDSIKNRNSYMINKSKYVVLLYNNTREFYDLVLYTRSNKKALFIIEPDTLNIKPKIKVFK
;
A
#
# COMPACT_ATOMS: atom_id res chain seq x y z
N MET A 1 -12.29 8.77 25.19
CA MET A 1 -11.41 7.64 24.80
C MET A 1 -10.85 7.95 23.42
N ALA A 2 -9.52 8.02 23.25
CA ALA A 2 -8.93 8.28 21.93
C ALA A 2 -9.30 7.13 20.98
N LYS A 3 -9.97 7.46 19.87
CA LYS A 3 -10.29 6.50 18.81
C LYS A 3 -8.97 6.07 18.19
N HIS A 4 -8.44 4.91 18.59
CA HIS A 4 -7.18 4.41 18.04
C HIS A 4 -7.34 4.21 16.53
N ILE A 5 -6.72 5.09 15.74
CA ILE A 5 -6.66 4.98 14.29
C ILE A 5 -5.96 3.66 13.98
N ARG A 6 -6.65 2.80 13.22
CA ARG A 6 -6.06 1.56 12.71
C ARG A 6 -5.62 1.81 11.29
N THR A 7 -4.31 1.71 11.10
CA THR A 7 -3.67 2.03 9.84
C THR A 7 -3.25 0.76 9.12
N CYS A 8 -3.46 0.72 7.81
CA CYS A 8 -2.95 -0.32 6.92
C CYS A 8 -2.10 0.31 5.80
N CYS A 9 -0.91 -0.22 5.54
CA CYS A 9 -0.15 0.14 4.35
C CYS A 9 -0.10 -1.00 3.34
N PHE A 10 0.06 -0.64 2.08
CA PHE A 10 0.26 -1.54 0.96
C PHE A 10 1.61 -1.24 0.35
N ILE A 11 2.45 -2.26 0.19
CA ILE A 11 3.78 -2.10 -0.39
C ILE A 11 3.95 -3.07 -1.55
N ASP A 12 4.38 -2.53 -2.68
CA ASP A 12 4.83 -3.29 -3.83
C ASP A 12 6.35 -3.29 -3.95
N CYS A 13 6.92 -4.44 -4.29
CA CYS A 13 8.32 -4.61 -4.64
C CYS A 13 8.48 -5.39 -5.96
N TYR A 14 7.38 -5.58 -6.69
CA TYR A 14 7.34 -6.23 -8.00
C TYR A 14 7.79 -5.24 -9.07
N ARG A 15 8.85 -5.62 -9.80
CA ARG A 15 9.43 -4.82 -10.88
C ARG A 15 9.00 -5.35 -12.23
N GLY A 16 7.69 -5.39 -12.47
CA GLY A 16 7.10 -5.84 -13.72
C GLY A 16 5.66 -5.37 -13.86
N SER A 17 5.06 -5.59 -15.03
CA SER A 17 3.63 -5.35 -15.22
C SER A 17 2.83 -6.37 -14.41
N LEU A 18 1.94 -5.93 -13.53
CA LEU A 18 0.99 -6.83 -12.88
C LEU A 18 0.27 -7.67 -13.96
N PRO A 19 0.15 -9.00 -13.78
CA PRO A 19 -0.72 -9.78 -14.66
C PRO A 19 -2.16 -9.36 -14.36
N VAL A 20 -2.67 -8.37 -15.09
CA VAL A 20 -4.04 -7.85 -14.93
C VAL A 20 -5.00 -8.89 -15.47
N LYS A 21 -5.39 -9.85 -14.62
CA LYS A 21 -6.51 -10.75 -14.89
C LYS A 21 -7.80 -10.08 -14.40
N ILE A 22 -8.89 -10.28 -15.14
CA ILE A 22 -10.22 -9.69 -14.94
C ILE A 22 -10.78 -9.86 -13.50
N ASN A 23 -10.30 -10.84 -12.73
CA ASN A 23 -10.74 -11.09 -11.34
C ASN A 23 -9.83 -10.50 -10.25
N TYR A 24 -8.73 -9.84 -10.61
CA TYR A 24 -7.75 -9.32 -9.66
C TYR A 24 -8.34 -8.15 -8.85
N GLU A 25 -8.94 -7.15 -9.52
CA GLU A 25 -9.53 -5.97 -8.87
C GLU A 25 -10.65 -6.33 -7.89
N TYR A 26 -11.58 -7.22 -8.27
CA TYR A 26 -12.68 -7.66 -7.39
C TYR A 26 -12.16 -8.26 -6.07
N LYS A 27 -11.10 -9.07 -6.12
CA LYS A 27 -10.54 -9.68 -4.91
C LYS A 27 -9.83 -8.64 -4.03
N LEU A 28 -9.13 -7.68 -4.63
CA LEU A 28 -8.54 -6.57 -3.86
C LEU A 28 -9.61 -5.72 -3.17
N ILE A 29 -10.74 -5.46 -3.85
CA ILE A 29 -11.91 -4.79 -3.26
C ILE A 29 -12.39 -5.56 -2.02
N GLU A 30 -12.53 -6.89 -2.11
CA GLU A 30 -12.96 -7.71 -0.97
C GLU A 30 -11.95 -7.71 0.18
N ILE A 31 -10.65 -7.72 -0.11
CA ILE A 31 -9.60 -7.57 0.92
C ILE A 31 -9.76 -6.23 1.64
N ILE A 32 -9.86 -5.13 0.89
CA ILE A 32 -9.94 -3.79 1.48
C ILE A 32 -11.24 -3.64 2.28
N LYS A 33 -12.37 -4.16 1.79
CA LYS A 33 -13.61 -4.21 2.57
C LYS A 33 -13.42 -4.96 3.89
N ASN A 34 -12.76 -6.11 3.89
CA ASN A 34 -12.49 -6.89 5.10
C ASN A 34 -11.59 -6.11 6.08
N LEU A 35 -10.57 -5.41 5.58
CA LEU A 35 -9.74 -4.50 6.39
C LEU A 35 -10.59 -3.42 7.06
N ILE A 36 -11.55 -2.83 6.34
CA ILE A 36 -12.46 -1.80 6.86
C ILE A 36 -13.44 -2.39 7.87
N THR A 37 -14.17 -3.44 7.53
CA THR A 37 -15.33 -3.91 8.31
C THR A 37 -14.93 -4.81 9.48
N ASN A 38 -13.96 -5.71 9.29
CA ASN A 38 -13.61 -6.70 10.31
C ASN A 38 -12.38 -6.28 11.11
N LEU A 39 -11.41 -5.60 10.46
CA LEU A 39 -10.22 -5.09 11.13
C LEU A 39 -10.31 -3.63 11.55
N TYR A 40 -11.41 -2.94 11.21
CA TYR A 40 -11.71 -1.56 11.59
C TYR A 40 -10.63 -0.57 11.15
N VAL A 41 -9.99 -0.82 10.00
CA VAL A 41 -9.00 0.08 9.40
C VAL A 41 -9.72 1.34 8.92
N THR A 42 -9.22 2.51 9.35
CA THR A 42 -9.75 3.83 8.98
C THR A 42 -8.72 4.72 8.30
N HIS A 43 -7.47 4.29 8.22
CA HIS A 43 -6.41 5.02 7.55
C HIS A 43 -5.59 4.07 6.68
N PHE A 44 -5.44 4.42 5.42
CA PHE A 44 -4.68 3.65 4.45
C PHE A 44 -3.47 4.46 4.00
N ILE A 45 -2.34 3.78 3.80
CA ILE A 45 -1.10 4.40 3.33
C ILE A 45 -0.63 3.66 2.06
N SER A 46 -0.34 4.40 1.00
CA SER A 46 0.20 3.90 -0.26
C SER A 46 1.50 4.63 -0.63
N GLY A 47 2.46 3.89 -1.20
CA GLY A 47 3.70 4.47 -1.75
C GLY A 47 3.52 5.09 -3.14
N MET A 48 2.31 4.95 -3.72
CA MET A 48 1.90 5.49 -5.01
C MET A 48 2.77 5.08 -6.21
N GLU A 49 3.56 4.01 -6.08
CA GLU A 49 4.28 3.41 -7.21
C GLU A 49 3.29 2.91 -8.27
N ILE A 50 3.67 3.02 -9.54
CA ILE A 50 2.88 2.48 -10.65
C ILE A 50 2.60 0.99 -10.41
N GLY A 51 1.33 0.59 -10.62
CA GLY A 51 0.91 -0.80 -10.48
C GLY A 51 0.08 -1.01 -9.22
N PHE A 52 0.51 -1.91 -8.33
CA PHE A 52 -0.31 -2.40 -7.22
C PHE A 52 -0.67 -1.31 -6.23
N GLU A 53 0.28 -0.45 -5.88
CA GLU A 53 0.08 0.62 -4.89
C GLU A 53 -0.94 1.66 -5.36
N GLN A 54 -0.86 2.09 -6.64
CA GLN A 54 -1.86 2.96 -7.25
C GLN A 54 -3.22 2.27 -7.41
N LEU A 55 -3.25 1.00 -7.84
CA LEU A 55 -4.50 0.25 -7.99
C LEU A 55 -5.26 0.14 -6.66
N ILE A 56 -4.55 -0.17 -5.57
CA ILE A 56 -5.16 -0.21 -4.24
C ILE A 56 -5.63 1.18 -3.81
N ALA A 57 -4.83 2.22 -4.04
CA ALA A 57 -5.21 3.59 -3.73
C ALA A 57 -6.50 4.01 -4.47
N GLU A 58 -6.63 3.70 -5.75
CA GLU A 58 -7.87 3.90 -6.52
C GLU A 58 -9.05 3.17 -5.88
N ILE A 59 -8.88 1.90 -5.46
CA ILE A 59 -9.95 1.14 -4.81
C ILE A 59 -10.34 1.78 -3.47
N VAL A 60 -9.37 2.22 -2.66
CA VAL A 60 -9.66 2.92 -1.40
C VAL A 60 -10.46 4.20 -1.68
N VAL A 61 -10.06 5.00 -2.67
CA VAL A 61 -10.81 6.20 -3.11
C VAL A 61 -12.24 5.84 -3.53
N LYS A 62 -12.44 4.79 -4.34
CA LYS A 62 -13.78 4.31 -4.73
C LYS A 62 -14.61 3.91 -3.51
N LEU A 63 -14.01 3.26 -2.52
CA LEU A 63 -14.69 2.80 -1.30
C LEU A 63 -15.00 3.92 -0.31
N LYS A 64 -14.28 5.05 -0.33
CA LYS A 64 -14.58 6.24 0.49
C LYS A 64 -16.02 6.73 0.29
N GLY A 65 -16.57 6.62 -0.93
CA GLY A 65 -17.97 6.98 -1.19
C GLY A 65 -18.99 6.16 -0.38
N LYS A 66 -18.63 4.94 0.06
CA LYS A 66 -19.47 4.07 0.91
C LYS A 66 -19.02 4.07 2.37
N HIS A 67 -17.77 4.44 2.63
CA HIS A 67 -17.14 4.46 3.95
C HIS A 67 -16.46 5.82 4.18
N PRO A 68 -17.22 6.90 4.44
CA PRO A 68 -16.67 8.27 4.51
C PRO A 68 -15.68 8.51 5.65
N ASN A 69 -15.56 7.54 6.57
CA ASN A 69 -14.66 7.57 7.71
C ASN A 69 -13.27 7.00 7.42
N ILE A 70 -13.00 6.50 6.21
CA ILE A 70 -11.66 6.04 5.82
C ILE A 70 -10.90 7.18 5.14
N THR A 71 -9.58 7.18 5.32
CA THR A 71 -8.66 8.15 4.71
C THR A 71 -7.54 7.45 3.97
N LEU A 72 -6.93 8.12 3.00
CA LEU A 72 -5.80 7.66 2.21
C LEU A 72 -4.67 8.68 2.26
N GLU A 73 -3.49 8.22 2.66
CA GLU A 73 -2.22 8.93 2.60
C GLU A 73 -1.34 8.38 1.46
N GLY A 74 -0.84 9.27 0.62
CA GLY A 74 0.21 8.98 -0.37
C GLY A 74 1.57 9.41 0.16
N VAL A 75 2.53 8.50 0.16
CA VAL A 75 3.88 8.75 0.69
C VAL A 75 4.88 8.76 -0.45
N LEU A 76 5.43 9.95 -0.73
CA LEU A 76 6.42 10.15 -1.77
C LEU A 76 7.83 9.99 -1.17
N PRO A 77 8.71 9.20 -1.82
CA PRO A 77 10.06 9.01 -1.35
C PRO A 77 10.94 10.25 -1.61
N TYR A 78 10.70 11.01 -2.68
CA TYR A 78 11.39 12.24 -3.06
C TYR A 78 10.56 13.05 -4.06
N GLU A 79 10.94 14.30 -4.34
CA GLU A 79 10.12 15.25 -5.13
C GLU A 79 9.96 14.81 -6.59
N ASP A 80 11.06 14.44 -7.24
CA ASP A 80 11.09 13.99 -8.64
C ASP A 80 10.73 12.50 -8.82
N PHE A 81 9.95 11.92 -7.93
CA PHE A 81 9.63 10.48 -7.92
C PHE A 81 8.97 9.99 -9.24
N THR A 82 8.26 10.88 -9.93
CA THR A 82 7.50 10.58 -11.15
C THR A 82 8.16 11.08 -12.43
N ILE A 83 9.40 11.60 -12.36
CA ILE A 83 10.04 12.32 -13.48
C ILE A 83 10.25 11.43 -14.71
N GLU A 84 10.57 10.15 -14.49
CA GLU A 84 10.81 9.16 -15.56
C GLU A 84 9.53 8.51 -16.11
N TRP A 85 8.36 8.83 -15.54
CA TRP A 85 7.09 8.27 -16.02
C TRP A 85 6.68 8.95 -17.33
N ASN A 86 5.90 8.25 -18.16
CA ASN A 86 5.30 8.89 -19.35
C ASN A 86 4.12 9.80 -18.94
N GLU A 87 3.60 10.55 -19.91
CA GLU A 87 2.50 11.50 -19.69
C GLU A 87 1.25 10.82 -19.11
N ASP A 88 0.77 9.75 -19.74
CA ASP A 88 -0.40 8.98 -19.27
C ASP A 88 -0.24 8.49 -17.82
N GLN A 89 0.96 8.04 -17.45
CA GLN A 89 1.28 7.58 -16.10
C GLN A 89 1.25 8.73 -15.09
N ARG A 90 1.79 9.90 -15.45
CA ARG A 90 1.75 11.10 -14.60
C ARG A 90 0.33 11.63 -14.44
N ASP A 91 -0.42 11.73 -15.54
CA ASP A 91 -1.81 12.20 -15.51
C ASP A 91 -2.68 11.33 -14.61
N LYS A 92 -2.52 10.01 -14.72
CA LYS A 92 -3.17 9.05 -13.84
C LYS A 92 -2.79 9.26 -12.37
N TYR A 93 -1.50 9.42 -12.10
CA TYR A 93 -0.99 9.66 -10.76
C TYR A 93 -1.55 10.95 -10.15
N TYR A 94 -1.44 12.08 -10.84
CA TYR A 94 -1.93 13.37 -10.33
C TYR A 94 -3.44 13.36 -10.14
N SER A 95 -4.19 12.77 -11.08
CA SER A 95 -5.64 12.55 -10.96
C SER A 95 -6.05 11.70 -9.75
N LEU A 96 -5.16 10.84 -9.26
CA LEU A 96 -5.37 10.06 -8.05
C LEU A 96 -4.97 10.86 -6.80
N MET A 97 -3.83 11.55 -6.84
CA MET A 97 -3.34 12.40 -5.74
C MET A 97 -4.33 13.49 -5.35
N GLU A 98 -5.07 14.07 -6.31
CA GLU A 98 -6.15 15.04 -6.02
C GLU A 98 -7.29 14.48 -5.15
N LYS A 99 -7.44 13.16 -5.05
CA LYS A 99 -8.56 12.49 -4.37
C LYS A 99 -8.19 11.91 -3.00
N ILE A 100 -6.91 11.95 -2.65
CA ILE A 100 -6.41 11.43 -1.37
C ILE A 100 -6.54 12.49 -0.27
N ASP A 101 -6.43 12.08 0.99
CA ASP A 101 -6.65 12.98 2.13
C ASP A 101 -5.36 13.62 2.63
N LYS A 102 -4.22 13.01 2.32
CA LYS A 102 -2.91 13.48 2.79
C LYS A 102 -1.81 13.07 1.83
N GLU A 103 -0.91 13.99 1.56
CA GLU A 103 0.38 13.73 0.93
C GLU A 103 1.49 13.88 1.96
N THR A 104 2.46 12.96 1.93
CA THR A 104 3.66 13.00 2.76
C THR A 104 4.90 12.85 1.89
N LEU A 105 5.68 13.92 1.75
CA LEU A 105 7.02 13.89 1.15
C LEU A 105 8.07 13.63 2.25
N LEU A 106 8.93 12.64 2.06
CA LEU A 106 9.92 12.26 3.08
C LEU A 106 11.26 13.00 2.97
N GLN A 107 11.66 13.36 1.75
CA GLN A 107 12.88 14.10 1.46
C GLN A 107 12.74 14.80 0.11
N TYR A 108 13.55 15.80 -0.19
CA TYR A 108 13.47 16.51 -1.47
C TYR A 108 14.24 15.75 -2.57
N HIS A 109 15.49 15.37 -2.29
CA HIS A 109 16.38 14.79 -3.29
C HIS A 109 16.47 13.27 -3.18
N TYR A 110 16.67 12.60 -4.33
CA TYR A 110 16.91 11.16 -4.38
C TYR A 110 18.19 10.76 -3.63
N THR A 111 18.10 9.67 -2.86
CA THR A 111 19.23 8.91 -2.33
C THR A 111 18.98 7.41 -2.53
N LYS A 112 20.03 6.60 -2.45
CA LYS A 112 19.90 5.13 -2.62
C LYS A 112 18.92 4.49 -1.63
N ASP A 113 18.71 5.13 -0.47
CA ASP A 113 17.83 4.63 0.58
C ASP A 113 16.40 5.24 0.52
N SER A 114 16.06 6.13 -0.42
CA SER A 114 14.76 6.83 -0.41
C SER A 114 13.56 5.88 -0.42
N ILE A 115 13.57 4.85 -1.28
CA ILE A 115 12.48 3.85 -1.35
C ILE A 115 12.41 3.01 -0.07
N LYS A 116 13.57 2.64 0.48
CA LYS A 116 13.66 1.89 1.74
C LYS A 116 13.09 2.71 2.90
N ASN A 117 13.48 3.99 3.00
CA ASN A 117 12.98 4.92 4.01
C ASN A 117 11.47 5.13 3.90
N ARG A 118 10.95 5.26 2.67
CA ARG A 118 9.51 5.27 2.39
C ARG A 118 8.79 4.03 2.92
N ASN A 119 9.27 2.86 2.55
CA ASN A 119 8.66 1.60 2.98
C ASN A 119 8.73 1.44 4.52
N SER A 120 9.85 1.82 5.14
CA SER A 120 9.99 1.83 6.60
C SER A 120 9.02 2.79 7.28
N TYR A 121 8.84 4.01 6.76
CA TYR A 121 7.84 4.96 7.27
C TYR A 121 6.44 4.35 7.25
N MET A 122 6.02 3.79 6.11
CA MET A 122 4.71 3.17 5.92
C MET A 122 4.48 2.02 6.90
N ILE A 123 5.46 1.12 7.05
CA ILE A 123 5.39 -0.01 8.00
C ILE A 123 5.29 0.49 9.44
N ASN A 124 6.12 1.46 9.82
CA ASN A 124 6.18 1.97 11.19
C ASN A 124 4.87 2.65 11.61
N LYS A 125 4.21 3.37 10.68
CA LYS A 125 2.91 4.02 10.89
C LYS A 125 1.71 3.08 10.81
N SER A 126 1.91 1.85 10.33
CA SER A 126 0.82 0.90 10.12
C SER A 126 0.73 -0.14 11.24
N LYS A 127 -0.49 -0.62 11.50
CA LYS A 127 -0.73 -1.82 12.30
C LYS A 127 -0.77 -3.06 11.41
N TYR A 128 -1.34 -2.91 10.23
CA TYR A 128 -1.49 -3.94 9.21
C TYR A 128 -0.60 -3.59 8.02
N VAL A 129 0.10 -4.57 7.47
CA VAL A 129 0.97 -4.41 6.31
C VAL A 129 0.57 -5.44 5.28
N VAL A 130 0.23 -5.00 4.09
CA VAL A 130 -0.07 -5.86 2.95
C VAL A 130 1.09 -5.76 1.96
N LEU A 131 1.76 -6.88 1.71
CA LEU A 131 2.84 -6.95 0.73
C LEU A 131 2.38 -7.75 -0.49
N LEU A 132 2.66 -7.23 -1.69
CA LEU A 132 2.60 -8.06 -2.88
C LEU A 132 3.82 -8.99 -2.89
N TYR A 133 3.57 -10.29 -3.03
CA TYR A 133 4.62 -11.30 -3.10
C TYR A 133 5.49 -11.07 -4.33
N ASN A 134 6.80 -11.07 -4.09
CA ASN A 134 7.81 -11.16 -5.11
C ASN A 134 8.95 -12.05 -4.59
N ASN A 135 9.57 -12.85 -5.45
CA ASN A 135 10.68 -13.72 -5.06
C ASN A 135 12.02 -12.97 -5.11
N THR A 136 12.12 -11.83 -4.42
CA THR A 136 13.32 -11.00 -4.37
C THR A 136 13.85 -10.86 -2.94
N ARG A 137 15.15 -10.58 -2.81
CA ARG A 137 15.75 -10.28 -1.51
C ARG A 137 15.05 -9.13 -0.79
N GLU A 138 14.69 -8.08 -1.53
CA GLU A 138 13.98 -6.91 -1.00
C GLU A 138 12.63 -7.29 -0.35
N PHE A 139 11.87 -8.19 -0.98
CA PHE A 139 10.63 -8.70 -0.40
C PHE A 139 10.87 -9.40 0.94
N TYR A 140 11.85 -10.31 1.01
CA TYR A 140 12.16 -11.03 2.24
C TYR A 140 12.67 -10.10 3.34
N ASP A 141 13.44 -9.07 3.00
CA ASP A 141 13.90 -8.04 3.94
C ASP A 141 12.71 -7.25 4.51
N LEU A 142 11.72 -6.88 3.68
CA LEU A 142 10.48 -6.24 4.14
C LEU A 142 9.65 -7.14 5.04
N VAL A 143 9.56 -8.44 4.73
CA VAL A 143 8.87 -9.42 5.57
C VAL A 143 9.53 -9.50 6.95
N LEU A 144 10.86 -9.59 7.00
CA LEU A 144 11.62 -9.60 8.25
C LEU A 144 11.44 -8.30 9.04
N TYR A 145 11.56 -7.15 8.37
CA TYR A 145 11.39 -5.85 9.00
C TYR A 145 9.99 -5.68 9.59
N THR A 146 8.95 -6.05 8.82
CA THR A 146 7.55 -6.01 9.26
C THR A 146 7.32 -6.87 10.51
N ARG A 147 7.90 -8.09 10.53
CA ARG A 147 7.80 -9.01 11.67
C ARG A 147 8.54 -8.49 12.89
N SER A 148 9.75 -7.96 12.72
CA SER A 148 10.55 -7.39 13.81
C SER A 148 9.84 -6.21 14.50
N ASN A 149 9.04 -5.45 13.74
CA ASN A 149 8.22 -4.36 14.23
C ASN A 149 6.83 -4.79 14.75
N LYS A 150 6.60 -6.11 14.92
CA LYS A 150 5.36 -6.70 15.47
C LYS A 150 4.08 -6.26 14.72
N LYS A 151 4.18 -6.07 13.41
CA LYS A 151 3.04 -5.68 12.56
C LYS A 151 2.30 -6.92 12.07
N ALA A 152 0.98 -6.78 11.86
CA ALA A 152 0.18 -7.84 11.24
C ALA A 152 0.44 -7.85 9.73
N LEU A 153 1.12 -8.90 9.25
CA LEU A 153 1.55 -9.03 7.86
C LEU A 153 0.57 -9.89 7.05
N PHE A 154 0.09 -9.37 5.93
CA PHE A 154 -0.63 -10.08 4.88
C PHE A 154 0.23 -10.11 3.61
N ILE A 155 0.29 -11.25 2.94
CA ILE A 155 1.02 -11.41 1.69
C ILE A 155 0.01 -11.79 0.61
N ILE A 156 0.02 -11.09 -0.52
CA ILE A 156 -0.83 -11.36 -1.68
C ILE A 156 0.04 -11.95 -2.78
N GLU A 157 -0.31 -13.13 -3.29
CA GLU A 157 0.38 -13.74 -4.43
C GLU A 157 -0.34 -13.36 -5.74
N PRO A 158 0.38 -12.89 -6.78
CA PRO A 158 -0.23 -12.45 -8.03
C PRO A 158 -0.86 -13.59 -8.85
N ASP A 159 -0.26 -14.79 -8.86
CA ASP A 159 -0.75 -15.94 -9.64
C ASP A 159 -1.80 -16.79 -8.90
N THR A 160 -1.75 -16.76 -7.58
CA THR A 160 -2.59 -17.51 -6.66
C THR A 160 -3.20 -16.51 -5.70
N LEU A 161 -4.26 -15.83 -6.15
CA LEU A 161 -5.17 -15.09 -5.27
C LEU A 161 -5.90 -15.99 -4.24
N ASN A 162 -5.34 -17.16 -3.90
CA ASN A 162 -5.54 -17.88 -2.67
C ASN A 162 -4.86 -17.08 -1.55
N ILE A 163 -5.48 -15.96 -1.20
CA ILE A 163 -5.24 -15.30 0.07
C ILE A 163 -5.74 -16.27 1.14
N LYS A 164 -4.91 -17.25 1.51
CA LYS A 164 -5.02 -17.89 2.82
C LYS A 164 -4.36 -16.88 3.76
N PRO A 165 -5.13 -16.04 4.48
CA PRO A 165 -4.53 -15.19 5.49
C PRO A 165 -3.81 -16.12 6.48
N LYS A 166 -2.47 -16.20 6.39
CA LYS A 166 -1.66 -16.65 7.53
C LYS A 166 -1.62 -15.49 8.50
N ILE A 167 -2.77 -15.22 9.13
CA ILE A 167 -2.82 -14.41 10.35
C ILE A 167 -2.09 -15.24 11.40
N LYS A 168 -0.78 -15.05 11.49
CA LYS A 168 -0.04 -15.41 12.67
C LYS A 168 0.02 -14.16 13.55
N VAL A 169 -0.99 -14.02 14.42
CA VAL A 169 -0.88 -13.10 15.56
C VAL A 169 0.11 -13.76 16.52
N PHE A 170 1.35 -13.33 16.51
CA PHE A 170 2.26 -13.61 17.61
C PHE A 170 2.06 -12.50 18.64
N LYS A 171 1.59 -12.89 19.84
CA LYS A 171 1.58 -12.02 21.03
C LYS A 171 3.01 -11.77 21.48
#